data_AF-A0A920AMY2-F1
#
_entry.id   AF-A0A920AMY2-F1
#
_cell.length_a   1.000
_cell.length_b   1.000
_cell.length_c   1.000
_cell.angle_alpha   90.00
_cell.angle_beta   90.00
_cell.angle_gamma   90.00
#
_symmetry.space_group_name_H-M   'P 1'
#
loop_
_entity.id
_entity.type
_entity.pdbx_description
1 polymer ?
#
loop_
_entity_poly.entity_id
_entity_poly.type
_entity_poly.pdbx_seq_one_letter_code
_entity_poly.pdbx_strand_id
1 'polypeptide(L)'
;MGHINLATPVAHIWFLKSLPSRIALAVDMKLKEVERVLYFENFIVIEPGLTGLKKNQLLNEEELAKYQDEFGEEAFSAGIGAEAVLEMLKSLDLELERKNLVSYIKETKSKVNEERAIKRLKLIESFIETGQKPEWMIMTVVPVIPPVLRPLVPLDGGRFATSDLNDLYRRVINRNNRLKKINGS
;
A
#
# COMPACT_ATOMS: atom_id res chain seq x y z
N MET A 1 9.91 2.40 23.22
CA MET A 1 10.76 2.60 22.03
C MET A 1 10.28 3.85 21.30
N GLY A 2 11.14 4.59 20.62
CA GLY A 2 10.72 5.77 19.86
C GLY A 2 9.98 5.39 18.57
N HIS A 3 9.27 6.33 17.96
CA HIS A 3 8.62 6.15 16.67
C HIS A 3 8.62 7.46 15.86
N ILE A 4 8.39 7.35 14.56
CA ILE A 4 8.25 8.46 13.61
C ILE A 4 6.84 8.40 13.04
N ASN A 5 6.03 9.43 13.32
CA ASN A 5 4.73 9.61 12.66
C ASN A 5 4.95 10.10 11.23
N LEU A 6 4.60 9.27 10.25
CA LEU A 6 4.77 9.58 8.84
C LEU A 6 3.76 10.65 8.40
N ALA A 7 4.19 11.52 7.51
CA ALA A 7 3.36 12.58 6.92
C ALA A 7 2.35 12.02 5.91
N THR A 8 2.68 10.89 5.30
CA THR A 8 1.82 10.13 4.39
C THR A 8 2.08 8.63 4.64
N PRO A 9 1.08 7.76 4.48
CA PRO A 9 1.27 6.31 4.55
C PRO A 9 2.34 5.81 3.57
N VAL A 10 3.03 4.72 3.91
CA VAL A 10 4.06 4.09 3.06
C VAL A 10 3.88 2.58 3.06
N ALA A 11 3.83 1.98 1.87
CA ALA A 11 3.75 0.53 1.73
C ALA A 11 4.99 -0.16 2.32
N HIS A 12 4.78 -1.18 3.15
CA HIS A 12 5.89 -1.95 3.68
C HIS A 12 6.52 -2.82 2.57
N ILE A 13 7.81 -2.61 2.31
CA ILE A 13 8.50 -3.16 1.14
C ILE A 13 8.45 -4.69 1.06
N TRP A 14 8.47 -5.40 2.19
CA TRP A 14 8.37 -6.87 2.19
C TRP A 14 7.02 -7.38 1.69
N PHE A 15 5.91 -6.76 2.09
CA PHE A 15 4.59 -7.18 1.61
C PHE A 15 4.35 -6.81 0.14
N LEU A 16 5.07 -5.80 -0.36
CA LEU A 16 5.04 -5.39 -1.76
C LEU A 16 5.91 -6.28 -2.66
N LYS A 17 7.20 -6.46 -2.34
CA LYS A 17 8.19 -7.05 -3.25
C LYS A 17 8.42 -8.56 -3.04
N SER A 18 7.99 -9.15 -1.92
CA SER A 18 8.01 -10.61 -1.80
C SER A 18 7.16 -11.26 -2.89
N LEU A 19 7.55 -12.44 -3.36
CA LEU A 19 6.81 -13.18 -4.38
C LEU A 19 6.12 -14.42 -3.76
N PRO A 20 4.79 -14.56 -3.88
CA PRO A 20 3.87 -13.57 -4.45
C PRO A 20 3.69 -12.35 -3.54
N SER A 21 3.39 -11.20 -4.13
CA SER A 21 3.16 -9.95 -3.40
C SER A 21 1.86 -10.05 -2.60
N ARG A 22 1.93 -9.88 -1.28
CA ARG A 22 0.76 -9.98 -0.41
C ARG A 22 -0.20 -8.82 -0.62
N ILE A 23 0.34 -7.61 -0.83
CA ILE A 23 -0.48 -6.43 -1.14
C ILE A 23 -1.23 -6.66 -2.46
N ALA A 24 -0.52 -7.03 -3.53
CA ALA A 24 -1.14 -7.22 -4.84
C ALA A 24 -2.17 -8.36 -4.84
N LEU A 25 -1.90 -9.46 -4.13
CA LEU A 25 -2.88 -10.53 -3.95
C LEU A 25 -4.12 -10.06 -3.18
N ALA A 26 -3.95 -9.29 -2.10
CA ALA A 26 -5.07 -8.82 -1.29
C ALA A 26 -6.04 -7.95 -2.10
N VAL A 27 -5.51 -6.98 -2.87
CA VAL A 27 -6.32 -6.08 -3.73
C VAL A 27 -6.69 -6.69 -5.09
N ASP A 28 -6.33 -7.94 -5.34
CA ASP A 28 -6.54 -8.67 -6.60
C ASP A 28 -6.02 -7.98 -7.87
N MET A 29 -4.79 -7.45 -7.80
CA MET A 29 -4.12 -6.79 -8.93
C MET A 29 -2.79 -7.44 -9.28
N LYS A 30 -2.25 -7.13 -10.46
CA LYS A 30 -0.86 -7.49 -10.76
C LYS A 30 0.09 -6.58 -9.97
N LEU A 31 1.24 -7.13 -9.57
CA LEU A 31 2.27 -6.34 -8.86
C LEU A 31 2.65 -5.05 -9.60
N LYS A 32 2.85 -5.13 -10.92
CA LYS A 32 3.18 -3.95 -11.75
C LYS A 32 2.09 -2.86 -11.73
N GLU A 33 0.83 -3.25 -11.63
CA GLU A 33 -0.29 -2.30 -11.57
C GLU A 33 -0.31 -1.59 -10.20
N VAL A 34 -0.09 -2.34 -9.11
CA VAL A 34 0.06 -1.76 -7.77
C VAL A 34 1.26 -0.83 -7.68
N GLU A 35 2.39 -1.19 -8.30
CA GLU A 35 3.59 -0.35 -8.35
C GLU A 35 3.32 0.98 -9.06
N ARG A 36 2.59 0.98 -10.18
CA ARG A 36 2.19 2.21 -10.88
C ARG A 36 1.38 3.16 -10.00
N VAL A 37 0.47 2.62 -9.19
CA VAL A 37 -0.29 3.42 -8.22
C VAL A 37 0.63 3.96 -7.12
N LEU A 38 1.46 3.09 -6.52
CA LEU A 38 2.35 3.46 -5.42
C LEU A 38 3.44 4.48 -5.82
N TYR A 39 3.90 4.45 -7.06
CA TYR A 39 4.91 5.36 -7.60
C TYR A 39 4.32 6.59 -8.30
N PHE A 40 3.02 6.84 -8.11
CA PHE A 40 2.32 8.01 -8.65
C PHE A 40 2.33 8.09 -10.19
N GLU A 41 2.34 6.95 -10.88
CA GLU A 41 2.23 6.88 -12.35
C GLU A 41 0.78 6.81 -12.82
N ASN A 42 -0.10 6.16 -12.06
CA ASN A 42 -1.51 6.00 -12.39
C ASN A 42 -2.40 6.18 -11.17
N PHE A 43 -3.58 6.74 -11.38
CA PHE A 43 -4.69 6.69 -10.44
C PHE A 43 -5.38 5.32 -10.53
N ILE A 44 -6.05 4.95 -9.45
CA ILE A 44 -6.87 3.76 -9.37
C ILE A 44 -8.29 4.11 -8.94
N VAL A 45 -9.28 3.59 -9.66
CA VAL A 45 -10.69 3.73 -9.29
C VAL A 45 -10.97 2.88 -8.05
N ILE A 46 -11.30 3.55 -6.94
CA ILE A 46 -11.64 2.93 -5.65
C ILE A 46 -13.14 2.61 -5.62
N GLU A 47 -13.97 3.58 -5.99
CA GLU A 47 -15.43 3.43 -6.10
C GLU A 47 -15.91 3.97 -7.45
N PRO A 48 -16.42 3.12 -8.35
CA PRO A 48 -16.84 3.55 -9.68
C PRO A 48 -18.15 4.34 -9.69
N GLY A 49 -18.93 4.34 -8.60
CA GLY A 49 -20.23 5.00 -8.54
C GLY A 49 -21.20 4.50 -9.62
N LEU A 50 -21.94 5.44 -10.22
CA LEU A 50 -22.87 5.17 -11.33
C LEU A 50 -22.22 5.33 -12.72
N THR A 51 -20.88 5.40 -12.77
CA THR A 51 -20.14 5.57 -14.03
C THR A 51 -19.95 4.23 -14.75
N GLY A 52 -19.44 4.28 -15.99
CA GLY A 52 -19.01 3.08 -16.73
C GLY A 52 -17.67 2.49 -16.27
N LEU A 53 -17.04 3.07 -15.25
CA LEU A 53 -15.73 2.65 -14.75
C LEU A 53 -15.81 1.34 -13.96
N LYS A 54 -14.69 0.62 -13.91
CA LYS A 54 -14.56 -0.59 -13.10
C LYS A 54 -13.75 -0.31 -11.85
N LYS A 55 -14.13 -0.92 -10.72
CA LYS A 55 -13.29 -0.95 -9.52
C LYS A 55 -11.91 -1.53 -9.88
N ASN A 56 -10.85 -0.95 -9.32
CA ASN A 56 -9.45 -1.27 -9.60
C ASN A 56 -8.96 -0.93 -11.02
N GLN A 57 -9.75 -0.21 -11.82
CA GLN A 57 -9.30 0.31 -13.11
C GLN A 57 -8.21 1.36 -12.91
N LEU A 58 -7.12 1.24 -13.67
CA LEU A 58 -6.08 2.27 -13.71
C LEU A 58 -6.48 3.37 -14.69
N LEU A 59 -6.23 4.61 -14.29
CA LEU A 59 -6.40 5.80 -15.09
C LEU A 59 -5.08 6.57 -15.11
N ASN A 60 -4.66 7.06 -16.26
CA ASN A 60 -3.64 8.11 -16.31
C ASN A 60 -4.26 9.48 -15.98
N GLU A 61 -3.44 10.53 -15.91
CA GLU A 61 -3.90 11.88 -15.57
C GLU A 61 -4.91 12.45 -16.57
N GLU A 62 -4.69 12.24 -17.88
CA GLU A 62 -5.59 12.70 -18.94
C GLU A 62 -6.94 11.97 -18.92
N GLU A 63 -6.92 10.66 -18.68
CA GLU A 63 -8.13 9.84 -18.54
C GLU A 63 -8.93 10.26 -17.33
N LEU A 64 -8.28 10.47 -16.18
CA LEU A 64 -8.95 10.93 -14.96
C LEU A 64 -9.66 12.27 -15.21
N ALA A 65 -8.95 13.26 -15.77
CA ALA A 65 -9.53 14.57 -16.09
C ALA A 65 -10.73 14.43 -17.03
N LYS A 66 -10.61 13.62 -18.09
CA LYS A 66 -11.71 13.37 -19.02
C LYS A 66 -12.94 12.77 -18.33
N TYR A 67 -12.75 11.77 -17.48
CA TYR A 67 -13.87 11.15 -16.76
C TYR A 67 -14.50 12.09 -15.73
N GLN A 68 -13.70 12.94 -15.09
CA GLN A 68 -14.21 13.98 -14.18
C GLN A 68 -15.00 15.07 -14.93
N ASP A 69 -14.57 15.46 -16.13
CA ASP A 69 -15.31 16.39 -16.98
C ASP A 69 -16.64 15.79 -17.49
N GLU A 70 -16.65 14.49 -17.80
CA GLU A 70 -17.83 13.79 -18.34
C GLU A 70 -18.88 13.49 -17.27
N PHE A 71 -18.45 12.98 -16.11
CA PHE A 71 -19.35 12.48 -15.07
C PHE A 71 -19.47 13.41 -13.85
N GLY A 72 -18.55 14.37 -13.71
CA GLY A 72 -18.37 15.19 -12.51
C GLY A 72 -17.37 14.57 -11.53
N GLU A 73 -16.64 15.42 -10.80
CA GLU A 73 -15.60 15.00 -9.85
C GLU A 73 -16.12 14.09 -8.72
N GLU A 74 -17.38 14.28 -8.29
CA GLU A 74 -17.98 13.50 -7.19
C GLU A 74 -18.67 12.21 -7.66
N ALA A 75 -18.71 11.93 -8.98
CA ALA A 75 -19.45 10.78 -9.50
C ALA A 75 -18.74 9.44 -9.28
N PHE A 76 -17.43 9.46 -9.06
CA PHE A 76 -16.61 8.31 -8.73
C PHE A 76 -15.41 8.73 -7.87
N SER A 77 -14.84 7.78 -7.12
CA SER A 77 -13.62 8.00 -6.34
C SER A 77 -12.44 7.31 -7.02
N ALA A 78 -11.38 8.07 -7.26
CA ALA A 78 -10.08 7.56 -7.69
C ALA A 78 -8.97 8.12 -6.79
N GLY A 79 -7.99 7.27 -6.47
CA GLY A 79 -6.87 7.65 -5.61
C GLY A 79 -5.52 7.31 -6.24
N ILE A 80 -4.44 7.80 -5.63
CA ILE A 80 -3.07 7.50 -6.03
C ILE A 80 -2.18 7.28 -4.80
N GLY A 81 -1.02 6.66 -5.00
CA GLY A 81 -0.04 6.44 -3.95
C GLY A 81 -0.45 5.38 -2.93
N ALA A 82 0.24 5.37 -1.79
CA ALA A 82 -0.02 4.41 -0.72
C ALA A 82 -1.33 4.69 0.04
N GLU A 83 -1.87 5.90 -0.06
CA GLU A 83 -3.17 6.27 0.53
C GLU A 83 -4.32 5.53 -0.15
N ALA A 84 -4.33 5.49 -1.49
CA ALA A 84 -5.31 4.74 -2.25
C ALA A 84 -5.25 3.23 -1.93
N VAL A 85 -4.05 2.66 -1.89
CA VAL A 85 -3.87 1.24 -1.55
C VAL A 85 -4.32 0.96 -0.11
N LEU A 86 -4.06 1.87 0.83
CA LEU A 86 -4.53 1.77 2.21
C LEU A 86 -6.06 1.76 2.28
N GLU A 87 -6.72 2.66 1.56
CA GLU A 87 -8.18 2.75 1.50
C GLU A 87 -8.79 1.48 0.91
N MET A 88 -8.24 1.00 -0.20
CA MET A 88 -8.66 -0.27 -0.81
C MET A 88 -8.55 -1.42 0.18
N LEU A 89 -7.43 -1.55 0.89
CA LEU A 89 -7.23 -2.61 1.89
C LEU A 89 -8.20 -2.50 3.08
N LYS A 90 -8.50 -1.28 3.54
CA LYS A 90 -9.51 -1.04 4.59
C LYS A 90 -10.93 -1.38 4.14
N SER A 91 -11.24 -1.19 2.87
CA SER A 91 -12.56 -1.48 2.30
C SER A 91 -12.81 -2.98 2.07
N LEU A 92 -11.82 -3.85 2.29
CA LEU A 92 -11.96 -5.29 2.08
C LEU A 92 -12.80 -5.94 3.19
N ASP A 93 -13.98 -6.44 2.82
CA ASP A 93 -14.71 -7.41 3.62
C ASP A 93 -14.12 -8.80 3.40
N LEU A 94 -13.30 -9.26 4.35
CA LEU A 94 -12.60 -10.54 4.28
C LEU A 94 -13.55 -11.74 4.20
N GLU A 95 -14.69 -11.67 4.89
CA GLU A 95 -15.67 -12.76 4.96
C GLU A 95 -16.46 -12.87 3.65
N LEU A 96 -16.82 -11.74 3.06
CA LEU A 96 -17.43 -11.68 1.74
C LEU A 96 -16.45 -12.17 0.65
N GLU A 97 -15.21 -11.68 0.68
CA GLU A 97 -14.17 -12.07 -0.27
C GLU A 97 -13.84 -13.56 -0.22
N ARG A 98 -13.79 -14.14 0.99
CA ARG A 98 -13.64 -15.60 1.17
C ARG A 98 -14.75 -16.37 0.45
N LYS A 99 -16.01 -15.98 0.65
CA LYS A 99 -17.17 -16.63 0.00
C LYS A 99 -17.10 -16.50 -1.53
N ASN A 100 -16.81 -15.29 -2.02
CA ASN A 100 -16.70 -15.02 -3.46
C ASN A 100 -15.61 -15.88 -4.12
N LEU A 101 -14.44 -15.98 -3.47
CA LEU A 101 -13.32 -16.78 -3.97
C LEU A 101 -13.65 -18.28 -4.00
N VAL A 102 -14.30 -18.82 -2.97
CA VAL A 102 -14.70 -20.23 -2.93
C VAL A 102 -15.66 -20.56 -4.07
N SER A 103 -16.64 -19.69 -4.36
CA SER A 103 -17.54 -19.86 -5.51
C SER A 103 -16.80 -19.75 -6.84
N TYR A 104 -15.96 -18.73 -6.99
CA TYR A 104 -15.17 -18.50 -8.22
C TYR A 104 -14.26 -19.69 -8.57
N ILE A 105 -13.61 -20.30 -7.58
CA ILE A 105 -12.73 -21.46 -7.78
C ILE A 105 -13.52 -22.67 -8.30
N LYS A 106 -14.78 -22.86 -7.89
CA LYS A 106 -15.62 -23.96 -8.38
C LYS A 106 -16.08 -23.79 -9.83
N GLU A 107 -16.27 -22.53 -10.26
CA GLU A 107 -16.83 -22.19 -11.56
C GLU A 107 -15.77 -21.96 -12.64
N THR A 108 -14.58 -21.50 -12.25
CA THR A 108 -13.52 -21.14 -13.19
C THR A 108 -13.02 -22.36 -13.96
N LYS A 109 -12.93 -22.23 -15.29
CA LYS A 109 -12.33 -23.24 -16.17
C LYS A 109 -10.84 -22.98 -16.45
N SER A 110 -10.33 -21.82 -16.01
CA SER A 110 -8.95 -21.41 -16.25
C SER A 110 -8.07 -21.83 -15.09
N LYS A 111 -7.17 -22.78 -15.35
CA LYS A 111 -6.19 -23.27 -14.36
C LYS A 111 -5.31 -22.15 -13.79
N VAL A 112 -4.96 -21.15 -14.60
CA VAL A 112 -4.16 -20.00 -14.17
C VAL A 112 -4.92 -19.13 -13.18
N ASN A 113 -6.19 -18.84 -13.47
CA ASN A 113 -7.03 -18.02 -12.59
C ASN A 113 -7.40 -18.79 -11.31
N GLU A 114 -7.63 -20.10 -11.43
CA GLU A 114 -7.86 -21.00 -10.30
C GLU A 114 -6.66 -20.98 -9.33
N GLU A 115 -5.43 -21.17 -9.83
CA GLU A 115 -4.23 -21.16 -8.99
C GLU A 115 -4.03 -19.81 -8.29
N ARG A 116 -4.28 -18.70 -8.99
CA ARG A 116 -4.22 -17.35 -8.41
C ARG A 116 -5.29 -17.17 -7.33
N ALA A 117 -6.52 -17.59 -7.59
CA ALA A 117 -7.63 -17.49 -6.64
C ALA A 117 -7.37 -18.34 -5.38
N ILE A 118 -6.80 -19.54 -5.52
CA ILE A 118 -6.41 -20.38 -4.37
C ILE A 118 -5.34 -19.68 -3.51
N LYS A 119 -4.32 -19.05 -4.13
CA LYS A 119 -3.30 -18.30 -3.37
C LYS A 119 -3.90 -17.11 -2.64
N ARG A 120 -4.83 -16.39 -3.28
CA ARG A 120 -5.55 -15.28 -2.65
C ARG A 120 -6.45 -15.74 -1.51
N LEU A 121 -7.21 -16.82 -1.70
CA LEU A 121 -8.07 -17.41 -0.67
C LEU A 121 -7.28 -17.75 0.59
N LYS A 122 -6.14 -18.44 0.45
CA LYS A 122 -5.25 -18.75 1.57
C LYS A 122 -4.76 -17.51 2.33
N LEU A 123 -4.49 -16.42 1.62
CA LEU A 123 -4.09 -15.16 2.24
C LEU A 123 -5.25 -14.55 3.05
N ILE A 124 -6.45 -14.52 2.47
CA ILE A 124 -7.66 -14.00 3.13
C ILE A 124 -8.01 -14.83 4.37
N GLU A 125 -7.97 -16.15 4.28
CA GLU A 125 -8.19 -17.06 5.41
C GLU A 125 -7.17 -16.81 6.53
N SER A 126 -5.89 -16.63 6.19
CA SER A 126 -4.86 -16.31 7.18
C SER A 126 -5.12 -14.99 7.92
N PHE A 127 -5.65 -13.96 7.25
CA PHE A 127 -6.04 -12.72 7.92
C PHE A 127 -7.21 -12.95 8.89
N ILE A 128 -8.22 -13.70 8.46
CA ILE A 128 -9.39 -14.03 9.28
C ILE A 128 -8.97 -14.82 10.54
N GLU A 129 -8.16 -15.87 10.36
CA GLU A 129 -7.71 -16.75 11.45
C GLU A 129 -6.86 -16.02 12.49
N THR A 130 -6.00 -15.11 12.04
CA THR A 130 -5.08 -14.38 12.92
C THR A 130 -5.67 -13.10 13.51
N GLY A 131 -6.82 -12.64 12.99
CA GLY A 131 -7.40 -11.34 13.32
C GLY A 131 -6.55 -10.13 12.88
N GLN A 132 -5.53 -10.37 12.04
CA GLN A 132 -4.67 -9.32 11.52
C GLN A 132 -5.40 -8.55 10.43
N LYS A 133 -5.14 -7.24 10.36
CA LYS A 133 -5.82 -6.39 9.39
C LYS A 133 -4.97 -6.18 8.12
N PRO A 134 -5.51 -6.35 6.90
CA PRO A 134 -4.75 -6.19 5.66
C PRO A 134 -4.08 -4.82 5.53
N GLU A 135 -4.74 -3.76 6.01
CA GLU A 135 -4.24 -2.39 5.93
C GLU A 135 -2.96 -2.16 6.76
N TRP A 136 -2.61 -3.05 7.70
CA TRP A 136 -1.35 -2.97 8.45
C TRP A 136 -0.11 -3.22 7.59
N MET A 137 -0.29 -3.72 6.35
CA MET A 137 0.79 -3.78 5.37
C MET A 137 1.22 -2.40 4.86
N ILE A 138 0.42 -1.35 5.12
CA ILE A 138 0.75 0.05 4.85
C ILE A 138 1.04 0.74 6.19
N MET A 139 2.26 1.26 6.33
CA MET A 139 2.70 1.89 7.57
C MET A 139 2.30 3.36 7.59
N THR A 140 1.72 3.81 8.70
CA THR A 140 1.51 5.24 9.02
C THR A 140 2.51 5.74 10.07
N VAL A 141 3.18 4.81 10.76
CA VAL A 141 4.19 5.07 11.79
C VAL A 141 5.35 4.09 11.61
N VAL A 142 6.58 4.56 11.83
CA VAL A 142 7.79 3.72 11.75
C VAL A 142 8.47 3.67 13.13
N PRO A 143 8.70 2.48 13.72
CA PRO A 143 9.42 2.37 14.98
C PRO A 143 10.90 2.73 14.82
N VAL A 144 11.47 3.34 15.86
CA VAL A 144 12.89 3.70 15.92
C VAL A 144 13.63 2.74 16.83
N ILE A 145 14.64 2.08 16.28
CA ILE A 145 15.51 1.16 17.00
C ILE A 145 16.20 1.89 18.18
N PRO A 146 16.31 1.27 19.37
CA PRO A 146 16.97 1.86 20.52
C PRO A 146 18.41 2.33 20.22
N PRO A 147 18.87 3.46 20.78
CA PRO A 147 20.21 4.01 20.53
C PRO A 147 21.36 3.03 20.79
N VAL A 148 21.21 2.14 21.77
CA VAL A 148 22.22 1.12 22.12
C VAL A 148 22.52 0.17 20.95
N LEU A 149 21.52 -0.09 20.09
CA LEU A 149 21.66 -0.92 18.89
C LEU A 149 22.10 -0.11 17.67
N ARG A 150 22.29 1.21 17.81
CA ARG A 150 22.77 2.12 16.75
C ARG A 150 23.74 3.17 17.33
N PRO A 151 24.85 2.72 17.95
CA PRO A 151 25.75 3.61 18.69
C PRO A 151 26.40 4.65 17.77
N LEU A 152 26.76 5.78 18.37
CA LEU A 152 27.65 6.78 17.80
C LEU A 152 29.00 6.60 18.50
N VAL A 153 30.03 6.23 17.76
CA VAL A 153 31.35 5.97 18.34
C VAL A 153 32.19 7.23 18.22
N PRO A 154 32.65 7.83 19.33
CA PRO A 154 33.56 8.97 19.26
C PRO A 154 34.90 8.54 18.65
N LEU A 155 35.47 9.43 17.85
CA LEU A 155 36.80 9.30 17.25
C LEU A 155 37.70 10.45 17.71
N ASP A 156 39.01 10.27 17.57
CA ASP A 156 39.98 11.31 17.87
C ASP A 156 39.72 12.60 17.08
N GLY A 157 39.98 13.74 17.72
CA GLY A 157 39.78 15.06 17.10
C GLY A 157 38.32 15.51 17.02
N GLY A 158 37.44 15.00 17.90
CA GLY A 158 36.04 15.47 18.04
C GLY A 158 35.09 14.98 16.94
N ARG A 159 35.49 13.96 16.18
CA ARG A 159 34.66 13.32 15.15
C ARG A 159 33.84 12.19 15.76
N PHE A 160 32.80 11.77 15.06
CA PHE A 160 31.99 10.60 15.43
C PHE A 160 31.84 9.69 14.22
N ALA A 161 32.00 8.38 14.42
CA ALA A 161 31.57 7.37 13.47
C ALA A 161 30.07 7.12 13.65
N THR A 162 29.32 7.21 12.55
CA THR A 162 27.88 6.98 12.49
C THR A 162 27.60 5.64 11.81
N SER A 163 26.62 4.88 12.30
CA SER A 163 26.11 3.71 11.58
C SER A 163 25.25 4.11 10.38
N ASP A 164 25.23 3.27 9.33
CA ASP A 164 24.36 3.46 8.15
C ASP A 164 22.88 3.62 8.52
N LEU A 165 22.46 2.94 9.60
CA LEU A 165 21.09 3.03 10.12
C LEU A 165 20.76 4.43 10.64
N ASN A 166 21.70 5.10 11.32
CA ASN A 166 21.49 6.48 11.76
C ASN A 166 21.34 7.43 10.57
N ASP A 167 22.10 7.21 9.49
CA ASP A 167 21.98 7.99 8.26
C ASP A 167 20.66 7.76 7.53
N LEU A 168 20.17 6.52 7.49
CA LEU A 168 18.84 6.20 6.97
C LEU A 168 17.74 6.88 7.80
N TYR A 169 17.78 6.80 9.13
CA TYR A 169 16.82 7.49 9.98
C TYR A 169 16.83 9.00 9.76
N ARG A 170 18.02 9.62 9.70
CA ARG A 170 18.14 11.05 9.42
C ARG A 170 17.51 11.43 8.07
N ARG A 171 17.75 10.64 7.02
CA ARG A 171 17.14 10.87 5.69
C ARG A 171 15.61 10.76 5.73
N VAL A 172 15.07 9.74 6.40
CA VAL A 172 13.62 9.56 6.56
C VAL A 172 13.01 10.73 7.32
N ILE A 173 13.58 11.11 8.48
CA ILE A 173 13.08 12.22 9.31
C ILE A 173 13.08 13.54 8.53
N ASN A 174 14.17 13.85 7.83
CA ASN A 174 14.27 15.10 7.07
C ASN A 174 13.26 15.17 5.93
N ARG A 175 13.07 14.08 5.18
CA ARG A 175 12.06 13.99 4.12
C ARG A 175 10.65 14.10 4.68
N ASN A 176 10.37 13.41 5.78
CA ASN A 176 9.09 13.44 6.47
C ASN A 176 8.72 14.86 6.94
N ASN A 177 9.66 15.54 7.60
CA ASN A 177 9.45 16.91 8.07
C ASN A 177 9.29 17.91 6.92
N ARG A 178 10.01 17.71 5.81
CA ARG A 178 9.81 18.52 4.60
C ARG A 178 8.41 18.33 4.03
N LEU A 179 7.92 17.09 3.99
CA LEU A 179 6.58 16.79 3.47
C LEU A 179 5.47 17.36 4.37
N LYS A 180 5.59 17.25 5.71
CA LYS A 180 4.64 17.89 6.66
C LYS A 180 4.50 19.39 6.42
N LYS A 181 5.63 20.09 6.25
CA LYS A 181 5.65 21.52 5.94
C LYS A 181 4.92 21.88 4.64
N ILE A 182 4.99 21.02 3.63
CA ILE A 182 4.30 21.23 2.35
C ILE A 182 2.80 21.01 2.52
N ASN A 183 2.40 19.98 3.26
CA ASN A 183 1.00 19.61 3.50
C ASN A 183 0.30 20.49 4.55
N GLY A 184 0.95 21.54 5.07
CA GLY A 184 0.39 22.43 6.09
C GLY A 184 0.13 21.74 7.44
N SER A 185 0.85 20.65 7.75
CA SER A 185 0.69 19.81 8.96
C SER A 185 1.92 19.76 9.85
#